data_AF-A0A956GW20-F1
#
_entry.id   AF-A0A956GW20-F1
#
_cell.length_a   1.000
_cell.length_b   1.000
_cell.length_c   1.000
_cell.angle_alpha   90.00
_cell.angle_beta   90.00
_cell.angle_gamma   90.00
#
_symmetry.space_group_name_H-M   'P 1'
#
loop_
_entity.id
_entity.type
_entity.pdbx_description
1 polymer ?
#
loop_
_entity_poly.entity_id
_entity_poly.type
_entity_poly.pdbx_seq_one_letter_code
_entity_poly.pdbx_strand_id
1 'polypeptide(L)'
;MTTSDDSAQALARALLAPAWPRVRRVSLVRREIRESLSPMALEILLSVAELIIEGERDLDQRAPSEGPERGYATVMLSIDLCQCAELLRERADEASAERVAELMRGNRSVRSRVVELARPQLALLFGADPRSLRIELVPVVRTSGTRILLDGDAVVSLGSRARSRAGGQS
;
A
#
# COMPACT_ATOMS: atom_id res chain seq x y z
N MET A 1 -83.56 -13.15 -11.99
CA MET A 1 -82.70 -11.98 -12.28
C MET A 1 -81.68 -11.83 -11.16
N THR A 2 -80.53 -12.51 -11.24
CA THR A 2 -79.39 -12.36 -10.29
C THR A 2 -78.08 -12.91 -10.90
N THR A 3 -77.78 -12.60 -12.17
CA THR A 3 -76.56 -13.10 -12.87
C THR A 3 -75.51 -12.02 -13.14
N SER A 4 -75.80 -10.74 -12.81
CA SER A 4 -74.90 -9.61 -13.11
C SER A 4 -73.88 -9.32 -12.01
N ASP A 5 -74.21 -9.61 -10.75
CA ASP A 5 -73.39 -9.21 -9.59
C ASP A 5 -72.18 -10.13 -9.38
N ASP A 6 -72.36 -11.45 -9.58
CA ASP A 6 -71.27 -12.43 -9.47
C ASP A 6 -70.16 -12.22 -10.50
N SER A 7 -70.54 -11.78 -11.72
CA SER A 7 -69.62 -11.45 -12.80
C SER A 7 -68.77 -10.22 -12.45
N ALA A 8 -69.40 -9.18 -11.91
CA ALA A 8 -68.73 -7.94 -11.52
C ALA A 8 -67.79 -8.14 -10.32
N GLN A 9 -68.20 -8.94 -9.33
CA GLN A 9 -67.35 -9.28 -8.19
C GLN A 9 -66.17 -10.18 -8.57
N ALA A 10 -66.35 -11.12 -9.51
CA ALA A 10 -65.27 -11.95 -10.02
C ALA A 10 -64.23 -11.11 -10.79
N LEU A 11 -64.68 -10.16 -11.63
CA LEU A 11 -63.81 -9.27 -12.37
C LEU A 11 -63.05 -8.30 -11.45
N ALA A 12 -63.73 -7.72 -10.44
CA ALA A 12 -63.11 -6.86 -9.45
C ALA A 12 -62.03 -7.60 -8.65
N ARG A 13 -62.26 -8.87 -8.30
CA ARG A 13 -61.28 -9.71 -7.60
C ARG A 13 -60.07 -10.04 -8.48
N ALA A 14 -60.26 -10.23 -9.79
CA ALA A 14 -59.18 -10.45 -10.75
C ALA A 14 -58.33 -9.20 -11.01
N LEU A 15 -58.95 -8.01 -11.02
CA LEU A 15 -58.28 -6.73 -11.27
C LEU A 15 -57.60 -6.14 -10.03
N LEU A 16 -58.12 -6.42 -8.83
CA LEU A 16 -57.61 -5.89 -7.55
C LEU A 16 -56.74 -6.89 -6.78
N ALA A 17 -56.61 -8.14 -7.25
CA ALA A 17 -55.62 -9.04 -6.70
C ALA A 17 -54.21 -8.48 -7.00
N PRO A 18 -53.31 -8.38 -6.01
CA PRO A 18 -51.95 -7.92 -6.25
C PRO A 18 -51.24 -8.92 -7.18
N ALA A 19 -51.17 -8.59 -8.46
CA ALA A 19 -50.41 -9.33 -9.46
C ALA A 19 -48.91 -9.04 -9.30
N TRP A 20 -48.35 -9.45 -8.15
CA TRP A 20 -46.92 -9.42 -7.96
C TRP A 20 -46.38 -10.73 -8.55
N PRO A 21 -45.56 -10.69 -9.62
CA PRO A 21 -44.88 -11.89 -10.07
C PRO A 21 -44.09 -12.44 -8.89
N ARG A 22 -44.32 -13.72 -8.54
CA ARG A 22 -43.56 -14.40 -7.48
C ARG A 22 -42.12 -14.57 -7.95
N VAL A 23 -41.28 -13.57 -7.72
CA VAL A 23 -39.84 -13.68 -7.92
C VAL A 23 -39.31 -14.68 -6.90
N ARG A 24 -38.99 -15.91 -7.36
CA ARG A 24 -38.52 -16.99 -6.48
C ARG A 24 -37.05 -16.87 -6.07
N ARG A 25 -36.27 -16.04 -6.76
CA ARG A 25 -34.86 -15.76 -6.44
C ARG A 25 -34.52 -14.32 -6.80
N VAL A 26 -34.19 -13.52 -5.80
CA VAL A 26 -33.55 -12.22 -5.98
C VAL A 26 -32.08 -12.49 -6.27
N SER A 27 -31.56 -11.96 -7.38
CA SER A 27 -30.12 -12.02 -7.62
C SER A 27 -29.46 -11.06 -6.63
N LEU A 28 -28.76 -11.60 -5.63
CA LEU A 28 -27.89 -10.79 -4.77
C LEU A 28 -26.69 -10.38 -5.61
N VAL A 29 -26.80 -9.24 -6.30
CA VAL A 29 -25.66 -8.63 -6.98
C VAL A 29 -24.68 -8.19 -5.89
N ARG A 30 -23.63 -8.98 -5.68
CA ARG A 30 -22.53 -8.61 -4.80
C ARG A 30 -21.74 -7.51 -5.49
N ARG A 31 -21.86 -6.26 -5.01
CA ARG A 31 -20.94 -5.19 -5.41
C ARG A 31 -19.53 -5.58 -4.93
N GLU A 32 -18.61 -5.76 -5.86
CA GLU A 32 -17.18 -5.82 -5.57
C GLU A 32 -16.75 -4.41 -5.14
N ILE A 33 -16.56 -4.19 -3.83
CA ILE A 33 -15.96 -2.96 -3.33
C ILE A 33 -14.46 -3.12 -3.44
N ARG A 34 -13.84 -2.44 -4.40
CA ARG A 34 -12.38 -2.33 -4.50
C ARG A 34 -11.93 -1.23 -3.55
N GLU A 35 -11.51 -1.63 -2.37
CA GLU A 35 -10.83 -0.71 -1.45
C GLU A 35 -9.39 -0.50 -1.93
N SER A 36 -8.93 0.74 -1.88
CA SER A 36 -7.58 1.12 -2.27
C SER A 36 -7.08 2.23 -1.38
N LEU A 37 -5.77 2.21 -1.10
CA LEU A 37 -5.12 3.31 -0.40
C LEU A 37 -4.88 4.46 -1.38
N SER A 38 -5.52 5.60 -1.15
CA SER A 38 -5.33 6.78 -2.00
C SER A 38 -3.89 7.32 -1.83
N PRO A 39 -3.32 7.98 -2.84
CA PRO A 39 -2.00 8.60 -2.72
C PRO A 39 -1.89 9.55 -1.52
N MET A 40 -2.92 10.38 -1.29
CA MET A 40 -2.93 11.32 -0.16
C MET A 40 -2.98 10.60 1.20
N ALA A 41 -3.74 9.52 1.32
CA ALA A 41 -3.76 8.72 2.54
C ALA A 41 -2.38 8.12 2.83
N LEU A 42 -1.69 7.64 1.79
CA LEU A 42 -0.33 7.14 1.92
C LEU A 42 0.65 8.24 2.37
N GLU A 43 0.54 9.46 1.83
CA GLU A 43 1.37 10.60 2.27
C GLU A 43 1.14 10.94 3.75
N ILE A 44 -0.11 10.99 4.19
CA ILE A 44 -0.44 11.27 5.60
C ILE A 44 0.17 10.21 6.50
N LEU A 45 -0.01 8.93 6.17
CA LEU A 45 0.54 7.82 6.95
C LEU A 45 2.07 7.87 7.01
N LEU A 46 2.72 8.18 5.89
CA LEU A 46 4.18 8.24 5.83
C LEU A 46 4.78 9.50 6.44
N SER A 47 3.98 10.57 6.63
CA SER A 47 4.45 11.81 7.27
C SER A 47 4.80 11.65 8.74
N VAL A 48 4.19 10.66 9.40
CA VAL A 48 4.46 10.30 10.80
C VAL A 48 5.33 9.05 10.93
N ALA A 49 5.85 8.54 9.82
CA ALA A 49 6.59 7.29 9.84
C ALA A 49 7.97 7.46 10.48
N GLU A 50 8.33 6.52 11.36
CA GLU A 50 9.69 6.39 11.87
C GLU A 50 10.47 5.44 10.95
N LEU A 51 11.55 5.93 10.36
CA LEU A 51 12.40 5.20 9.43
C LEU A 51 13.75 4.89 10.07
N ILE A 52 14.11 3.61 10.08
CA ILE A 52 15.40 3.08 10.51
C ILE A 52 16.02 2.35 9.32
N ILE A 53 17.30 2.61 9.07
CA ILE A 53 18.07 1.92 8.04
C ILE A 53 19.37 1.42 8.66
N GLU A 54 19.61 0.14 8.48
CA GLU A 54 20.84 -0.52 8.90
C GLU A 54 21.49 -1.14 7.67
N GLY A 55 22.80 -0.99 7.51
CA GLY A 55 23.49 -1.61 6.40
C GLY A 55 24.97 -1.35 6.44
N GLU A 56 25.70 -2.13 5.68
CA GLU A 56 27.15 -2.03 5.58
C GLU A 56 27.55 -1.99 4.10
N ARG A 57 28.64 -1.29 3.81
CA ARG A 57 29.26 -1.40 2.50
C ARG A 57 30.00 -2.72 2.45
N ASP A 58 29.86 -3.43 1.34
CA ASP A 58 30.69 -4.60 1.07
C ASP A 58 32.13 -4.10 0.77
N LEU A 59 32.93 -3.93 1.83
CA LEU A 59 34.33 -3.47 1.74
C LEU A 59 35.28 -4.56 1.22
N ASP A 60 34.79 -5.80 1.06
CA ASP A 60 35.58 -6.99 0.74
C ASP A 60 35.73 -7.30 -0.76
N GLN A 61 35.28 -6.41 -1.65
CA GLN A 61 35.57 -6.53 -3.09
C GLN A 61 37.03 -6.14 -3.40
N ARG A 62 37.97 -6.99 -2.94
CA ARG A 62 39.41 -6.99 -3.22
C ARG A 62 39.78 -7.32 -4.68
N ALA A 63 38.83 -7.28 -5.60
CA ALA A 63 39.12 -7.35 -7.03
C ALA A 63 38.12 -6.47 -7.79
N PRO A 64 38.54 -5.76 -8.84
CA PRO A 64 37.63 -5.10 -9.76
C PRO A 64 36.93 -6.20 -10.58
N SER A 65 35.99 -6.90 -9.99
CA SER A 65 35.05 -7.74 -10.74
C SER A 65 34.17 -6.79 -11.55
N GLU A 66 33.97 -7.12 -12.83
CA GLU A 66 33.34 -6.29 -13.88
C GLU A 66 31.82 -6.04 -13.68
N GLY A 67 31.40 -5.71 -12.46
CA GLY A 67 30.01 -5.46 -12.09
C GLY A 67 29.83 -4.09 -11.41
N PRO A 68 28.59 -3.56 -11.35
CA PRO A 68 28.27 -2.38 -10.57
C PRO A 68 28.49 -2.67 -9.08
N GLU A 69 29.09 -1.74 -8.36
CA GLU A 69 29.28 -1.81 -6.91
C GLU A 69 27.89 -1.93 -6.23
N ARG A 70 27.75 -2.95 -5.38
CA ARG A 70 26.50 -3.27 -4.68
C ARG A 70 26.68 -3.14 -3.18
N GLY A 71 25.62 -2.69 -2.52
CA GLY A 71 25.51 -2.66 -1.07
C GLY A 71 24.19 -3.26 -0.62
N TYR A 72 24.16 -3.71 0.63
CA TYR A 72 23.00 -4.32 1.26
C TYR A 72 22.62 -3.52 2.51
N ALA A 73 21.33 -3.28 2.68
CA ALA A 73 20.79 -2.60 3.85
C ALA A 73 19.41 -3.14 4.17
N THR A 74 19.05 -3.22 5.45
CA THR A 74 17.70 -3.47 5.91
C THR A 74 17.01 -2.13 6.14
N VAL A 75 15.83 -1.95 5.53
CA VAL A 75 14.99 -0.77 5.69
C VAL A 75 13.80 -1.15 6.55
N MET A 76 13.63 -0.46 7.68
CA MET A 76 12.53 -0.67 8.61
C MET A 76 11.77 0.64 8.79
N LEU A 77 10.45 0.58 8.66
CA LEU A 77 9.56 1.72 8.78
C LEU A 77 8.40 1.35 9.69
N SER A 78 8.09 2.20 10.66
CA SER A 78 6.95 2.01 11.56
C SER A 78 6.01 3.20 11.47
N ILE A 79 4.71 2.93 11.51
CA ILE A 79 3.64 3.93 11.46
C ILE A 79 2.69 3.63 12.62
N ASP A 80 2.55 4.56 13.56
CA ASP A 80 1.56 4.44 14.62
C ASP A 80 0.30 5.21 14.24
N LEU A 81 -0.81 4.52 13.97
CA LEU A 81 -2.06 5.16 13.55
C LEU A 81 -2.58 6.19 14.57
N CYS A 82 -2.22 6.03 15.86
CA CYS A 82 -2.58 6.99 16.89
C CYS A 82 -2.03 8.39 16.61
N GLN A 83 -0.87 8.49 15.95
CA GLN A 83 -0.25 9.77 15.58
C GLN A 83 -1.02 10.47 14.45
N CYS A 84 -1.87 9.76 13.71
CA CYS A 84 -2.73 10.28 12.66
C CYS A 84 -4.20 10.39 13.08
N ALA A 85 -4.56 10.09 14.33
CA ALA A 85 -5.96 9.92 14.76
C ALA A 85 -6.86 11.13 14.46
N GLU A 86 -6.32 12.35 14.51
CA GLU A 86 -7.07 13.58 14.20
C GLU A 86 -7.36 13.77 12.70
N LEU A 87 -6.57 13.13 11.84
CA LEU A 87 -6.69 13.20 10.37
C LEU A 87 -7.51 12.04 9.81
N LEU A 88 -7.67 10.96 10.58
CA LEU A 88 -8.41 9.77 10.19
C LEU A 88 -9.89 9.90 10.58
N ARG A 89 -10.77 9.48 9.67
CA ARG A 89 -12.20 9.37 9.96
C ARG A 89 -12.49 8.17 10.88
N GLU A 90 -11.78 7.08 10.65
CA GLU A 90 -11.90 5.86 11.44
C GLU A 90 -11.05 5.96 12.71
N ARG A 91 -11.39 5.16 13.72
CA ARG A 91 -10.62 5.10 14.96
C ARG A 91 -9.23 4.52 14.69
N ALA A 92 -8.21 5.07 15.35
CA ALA A 92 -6.87 4.49 15.35
C ALA A 92 -6.81 3.26 16.27
N ASP A 93 -7.34 2.13 15.80
CA ASP A 93 -7.35 0.85 16.51
C ASP A 93 -6.67 -0.27 15.71
N GLU A 94 -6.53 -1.44 16.34
CA GLU A 94 -5.87 -2.60 15.76
C GLU A 94 -6.57 -3.11 14.49
N ALA A 95 -7.91 -3.08 14.46
CA ALA A 95 -8.68 -3.48 13.28
C ALA A 95 -8.40 -2.55 12.09
N SER A 96 -8.31 -1.24 12.35
CA SER A 96 -7.97 -0.25 11.33
C SER A 96 -6.52 -0.40 10.86
N ALA A 97 -5.59 -0.68 11.76
CA ALA A 97 -4.20 -0.97 11.41
C ALA A 97 -4.08 -2.20 10.50
N GLU A 98 -4.77 -3.30 10.83
CA GLU A 98 -4.80 -4.49 9.99
C GLU A 98 -5.39 -4.18 8.61
N ARG A 99 -6.48 -3.40 8.56
CA ARG A 99 -7.10 -3.04 7.29
C ARG A 99 -6.18 -2.20 6.40
N VAL A 100 -5.49 -1.22 6.97
CA VAL A 100 -4.52 -0.41 6.21
C VAL A 100 -3.34 -1.28 5.77
N ALA A 101 -2.83 -2.16 6.64
CA ALA A 101 -1.76 -3.08 6.28
C ALA A 101 -2.15 -4.01 5.13
N GLU A 102 -3.37 -4.55 5.12
CA GLU A 102 -3.91 -5.32 3.99
C GLU A 102 -3.86 -4.53 2.67
N LEU A 103 -4.24 -3.25 2.69
CA LEU A 103 -4.20 -2.38 1.50
C LEU A 103 -2.77 -2.01 1.06
N MET A 104 -1.80 -2.10 1.98
CA MET A 104 -0.39 -1.84 1.70
C MET A 104 0.33 -3.06 1.12
N ARG A 105 -0.05 -4.28 1.52
CA ARG A 105 0.60 -5.53 1.07
C ARG A 105 0.61 -5.63 -0.45
N GLY A 106 1.80 -5.76 -1.04
CA GLY A 106 1.99 -5.87 -2.49
C GLY A 106 1.68 -4.59 -3.30
N ASN A 107 1.35 -3.48 -2.64
CA ASN A 107 0.99 -2.24 -3.30
C ASN A 107 2.24 -1.55 -3.88
N ARG A 108 2.24 -1.33 -5.20
CA ARG A 108 3.39 -0.73 -5.92
C ARG A 108 3.67 0.71 -5.47
N SER A 109 2.63 1.48 -5.15
CA SER A 109 2.77 2.87 -4.70
C SER A 109 3.43 2.93 -3.33
N VAL A 110 3.06 2.02 -2.42
CA VAL A 110 3.71 1.89 -1.10
C VAL A 110 5.18 1.57 -1.27
N ARG A 111 5.52 0.56 -2.09
CA ARG A 111 6.91 0.21 -2.38
C ARG A 111 7.70 1.39 -2.94
N SER A 112 7.14 2.11 -3.92
CA SER A 112 7.80 3.30 -4.51
C SER A 112 8.08 4.35 -3.45
N ARG A 113 7.11 4.62 -2.58
CA ARG A 113 7.23 5.67 -1.58
C ARG A 113 8.19 5.32 -0.45
N VAL A 114 8.22 4.06 -0.01
CA VAL A 114 9.23 3.56 0.92
C VAL A 114 10.64 3.71 0.32
N VAL A 115 10.83 3.37 -0.96
CA VAL A 115 12.12 3.57 -1.64
C VAL A 115 12.51 5.04 -1.70
N GLU A 116 11.56 5.94 -1.98
CA GLU A 116 11.80 7.39 -2.00
C GLU A 116 12.20 7.93 -0.63
N LEU A 117 11.55 7.47 0.44
CA LEU A 117 11.88 7.84 1.82
C LEU A 117 13.26 7.33 2.24
N ALA A 118 13.59 6.09 1.88
CA ALA A 118 14.86 5.46 2.26
C ALA A 118 16.07 6.02 1.48
N ARG A 119 15.84 6.52 0.27
CA ARG A 119 16.91 6.91 -0.68
C ARG A 119 17.93 7.91 -0.12
N PRO A 120 17.57 9.00 0.58
CA PRO A 120 18.55 9.94 1.12
C PRO A 120 19.47 9.29 2.17
N GLN A 121 18.91 8.50 3.08
CA GLN A 121 19.68 7.81 4.11
C GLN A 121 20.58 6.71 3.53
N LEU A 122 20.07 5.93 2.56
CA LEU A 122 20.89 4.96 1.81
C LEU A 122 22.02 5.67 1.06
N ALA A 123 21.77 6.83 0.47
CA ALA A 123 22.81 7.61 -0.22
C ALA A 123 23.91 8.09 0.72
N LEU A 124 23.56 8.51 1.94
CA LEU A 124 24.53 8.84 2.98
C LEU A 124 25.35 7.61 3.40
N LEU A 125 24.67 6.49 3.67
CA LEU A 125 25.29 5.23 4.06
C LEU A 125 26.31 4.73 3.01
N PHE A 126 25.91 4.76 1.74
CA PHE A 126 26.74 4.34 0.61
C PHE A 126 27.64 5.45 0.03
N GLY A 127 27.57 6.68 0.54
CA GLY A 127 28.45 7.79 0.17
C GLY A 127 28.32 8.19 -1.30
N ALA A 128 27.09 8.14 -1.81
CA ALA A 128 26.77 8.34 -3.21
C ALA A 128 25.73 9.45 -3.39
N ASP A 129 25.56 9.91 -4.63
CA ASP A 129 24.46 10.82 -4.96
C ASP A 129 23.11 10.08 -4.93
N PRO A 130 22.06 10.60 -4.28
CA PRO A 130 20.75 9.94 -4.22
C PRO A 130 20.16 9.55 -5.58
N ARG A 131 20.42 10.33 -6.64
CA ARG A 131 19.91 10.06 -8.00
C ARG A 131 20.74 9.01 -8.73
N SER A 132 21.94 8.72 -8.25
CA SER A 132 22.82 7.67 -8.80
C SER A 132 22.49 6.27 -8.27
N LEU A 133 21.67 6.17 -7.22
CA LEU A 133 21.27 4.89 -6.63
C LEU A 133 20.17 4.20 -7.43
N ARG A 134 20.38 2.92 -7.76
CA ARG A 134 19.31 1.98 -8.06
C ARG A 134 19.01 1.18 -6.80
N ILE A 135 17.76 1.17 -6.36
CA ILE A 135 17.33 0.55 -5.11
C ILE A 135 16.27 -0.49 -5.44
N GLU A 136 16.54 -1.75 -5.09
CA GLU A 136 15.59 -2.85 -5.19
C GLU A 136 15.19 -3.24 -3.76
N LEU A 137 13.93 -3.01 -3.41
CA LEU A 137 13.36 -3.24 -2.07
C LEU A 137 11.94 -3.77 -2.23
N VAL A 138 11.60 -4.84 -1.53
CA VAL A 138 10.24 -5.37 -1.43
C VAL A 138 9.88 -5.48 0.04
N PRO A 139 9.14 -4.50 0.61
CA PRO A 139 8.82 -4.53 2.02
C PRO A 139 7.75 -5.57 2.33
N VAL A 140 7.95 -6.28 3.44
CA VAL A 140 6.95 -7.10 4.13
C VAL A 140 6.16 -6.17 5.05
N VAL A 141 4.83 -6.33 5.09
CA VAL A 141 3.94 -5.49 5.92
C VAL A 141 3.31 -6.33 7.02
N ARG A 142 3.51 -5.90 8.27
CA ARG A 142 3.01 -6.52 9.50
C ARG A 142 2.31 -5.48 10.38
N THR A 143 1.57 -5.95 11.37
CA THR A 143 0.84 -5.12 12.34
C THR A 143 1.20 -5.54 13.76
N SER A 144 1.12 -4.59 14.69
CA SER A 144 1.27 -4.82 16.12
C SER A 144 0.45 -3.77 16.88
N GLY A 145 -0.73 -4.14 17.37
CA GLY A 145 -1.69 -3.18 17.93
C GLY A 145 -2.06 -2.12 16.89
N THR A 146 -1.86 -0.84 17.21
CA THR A 146 -2.12 0.29 16.31
C THR A 146 -0.98 0.58 15.33
N ARG A 147 0.12 -0.17 15.41
CA ARG A 147 1.30 0.04 14.57
C ARG A 147 1.30 -0.82 13.33
N ILE A 148 1.68 -0.21 12.22
CA ILE A 148 1.98 -0.88 10.96
C ILE A 148 3.49 -0.86 10.79
N LEU A 149 4.07 -2.03 10.55
CA LEU A 149 5.50 -2.26 10.42
C LEU A 149 5.79 -2.68 8.98
N LEU A 150 6.72 -1.99 8.34
CA LEU A 150 7.22 -2.31 7.02
C LEU A 150 8.71 -2.60 7.15
N ASP A 151 9.16 -3.76 6.73
CA ASP A 151 10.58 -4.10 6.73
C ASP A 151 10.97 -4.86 5.47
N GLY A 152 12.19 -4.64 5.00
CA GLY A 152 12.72 -5.42 3.91
C GLY A 152 14.17 -5.10 3.62
N ASP A 153 14.82 -6.05 2.97
CA ASP A 153 16.19 -5.88 2.52
C ASP A 153 16.22 -5.11 1.20
N ALA A 154 17.04 -4.07 1.18
CA ALA A 154 17.37 -3.26 0.04
C ALA A 154 18.69 -3.70 -0.56
N VAL A 155 18.66 -4.02 -1.86
CA VAL A 155 19.87 -4.12 -2.67
C VAL A 155 20.09 -2.78 -3.35
N VAL A 156 21.23 -2.15 -3.08
CA VAL A 156 21.60 -0.86 -3.64
C VAL A 156 22.69 -1.08 -4.67
N SER A 157 22.50 -0.58 -5.89
CA SER A 157 23.54 -0.56 -6.93
C SER A 157 23.94 0.88 -7.23
N LEU A 158 25.24 1.13 -7.29
CA LEU A 158 25.81 2.44 -7.58
C LEU A 158 25.95 2.63 -9.10
N GLY A 159 25.35 3.70 -9.63
CA GLY A 159 25.52 4.08 -11.02
C GLY A 159 26.97 4.49 -11.32
N SER A 160 27.49 4.11 -12.49
CA SER A 160 28.88 4.34 -12.93
C SER A 160 29.32 5.81 -13.04
N ARG A 161 28.46 6.78 -12.72
CA ARG A 161 28.73 8.22 -12.87
C ARG A 161 29.55 8.87 -11.73
N ALA A 162 29.91 8.13 -10.68
CA ALA A 162 30.68 8.68 -9.55
C ALA A 162 32.21 8.77 -9.79
N ARG A 163 32.75 8.21 -10.89
CA ARG A 163 34.21 8.05 -11.04
C ARG A 163 34.98 9.24 -11.66
N SER A 164 34.34 10.33 -12.08
CA SER A 164 35.03 11.38 -12.88
C SER A 164 35.49 12.64 -12.15
N ARG A 165 35.52 12.70 -10.81
CA ARG A 165 35.92 13.95 -10.10
C ARG A 165 37.07 13.85 -9.10
N ALA A 166 37.74 12.71 -8.95
CA ALA A 166 38.86 12.55 -8.01
C ALA A 166 40.23 12.29 -8.68
N GLY A 167 40.42 12.68 -9.95
CA GLY A 167 41.64 12.40 -10.73
C GLY A 167 42.25 13.60 -11.43
N GLY A 168 42.18 14.80 -10.85
CA GLY A 168 42.69 16.02 -11.48
C GLY A 168 43.29 16.99 -10.48
N GLN A 169 44.57 16.78 -10.15
CA GLN A 169 45.65 17.78 -10.03
C GLN A 169 46.79 17.24 -9.17
N SER A 170 47.86 16.79 -9.84
CA SER A 170 49.27 17.05 -9.50
C SER A 170 50.10 16.74 -10.75
#